data_AF-A0A831PEM3-F1
#
_entry.id   AF-A0A831PEM3-F1
#
_cell.length_a   1.000
_cell.length_b   1.000
_cell.length_c   1.000
_cell.angle_alpha   90.00
_cell.angle_beta   90.00
_cell.angle_gamma   90.00
#
_symmetry.space_group_name_H-M   'P 1'
#
loop_
_entity.id
_entity.type
_entity.pdbx_description
1 polymer ?
#
loop_
_entity_poly.entity_id
_entity_poly.type
_entity_poly.pdbx_seq_one_letter_code
_entity_poly.pdbx_strand_id
1 'polypeptide(L)'
;MKRILIVSMLFLALPAFQACGGKSNDPKAVTGDYLTATENYVDEMEKSESANDVVKATNNYTDRIEALAPRMKAMMEAHPELKGMKGNELPESFEMFKERFESLGPRFMGVMGKMMQYGEDTAVKEAQERLQKMMSTIEN
;
A
#
# COMPACT_ATOMS: atom_id res chain seq x y z
N MET A 1 50.23 3.47 -36.87
CA MET A 1 49.62 2.14 -37.13
C MET A 1 49.03 1.63 -35.83
N LYS A 2 47.68 1.69 -35.68
CA LYS A 2 46.76 0.54 -35.44
C LYS A 2 47.26 -0.42 -34.34
N ARG A 3 46.60 -0.59 -33.18
CA ARG A 3 45.25 -1.12 -32.87
C ARG A 3 44.88 -0.61 -31.45
N ILE A 4 43.77 0.04 -31.08
CA ILE A 4 42.31 -0.23 -31.15
C ILE A 4 41.87 -1.55 -30.49
N LEU A 5 40.98 -1.39 -29.49
CA LEU A 5 40.08 -2.35 -28.79
C LEU A 5 40.78 -3.30 -27.80
N ILE A 6 40.40 -3.41 -26.52
CA ILE A 6 39.04 -3.65 -26.01
C ILE A 6 38.82 -2.90 -24.68
N VAL A 7 37.81 -2.05 -24.69
CA VAL A 7 37.15 -1.48 -23.52
C VAL A 7 36.57 -2.64 -22.72
N SER A 8 37.22 -3.01 -21.62
CA SER A 8 36.69 -3.96 -20.65
C SER A 8 35.58 -3.24 -19.89
N MET A 9 34.39 -3.29 -20.50
CA MET A 9 33.11 -2.78 -20.03
C MET A 9 32.64 -3.65 -18.84
N LEU A 10 33.38 -3.54 -17.74
CA LEU A 10 33.05 -4.14 -16.45
C LEU A 10 33.18 -3.09 -15.33
N PHE A 11 32.85 -1.84 -15.65
CA PHE A 11 32.60 -0.83 -14.62
C PHE A 11 31.19 -1.03 -14.10
N LEU A 12 31.17 -1.81 -13.02
CA LEU A 12 30.32 -1.65 -11.85
C LEU A 12 28.89 -1.20 -12.15
N ALA A 13 28.03 -2.22 -12.13
CA ALA A 13 26.67 -2.11 -11.62
C ALA A 13 26.55 -1.00 -10.57
N LEU A 14 25.63 -0.08 -10.85
CA LEU A 14 25.14 0.93 -9.93
C LEU A 14 24.93 0.35 -8.53
N PRO A 15 25.27 1.13 -7.50
CA PRO A 15 24.27 1.39 -6.49
C PRO A 15 24.07 2.91 -6.39
N ALA A 16 23.28 3.44 -7.31
CA ALA A 16 22.34 4.48 -6.91
C ALA A 16 21.39 3.84 -5.90
N PHE A 17 20.96 4.61 -4.90
CA PHE A 17 20.11 4.20 -3.76
C PHE A 17 20.84 3.69 -2.51
N GLN A 18 21.74 4.51 -1.97
CA GLN A 18 21.63 4.78 -0.53
C GLN A 18 20.36 5.63 -0.31
N ALA A 19 19.21 4.97 -0.24
CA ALA A 19 18.00 5.56 0.32
C ALA A 19 18.17 5.60 1.85
N CYS A 20 18.32 6.82 2.36
CA CYS A 20 18.39 7.15 3.77
C CYS A 20 17.27 6.47 4.60
N GLY A 21 17.65 5.84 5.71
CA GLY A 21 16.85 5.81 6.93
C GLY A 21 15.53 5.04 6.92
N GLY A 22 15.61 3.73 7.12
CA GLY A 22 14.74 3.03 8.08
C GLY A 22 13.34 2.64 7.63
N LYS A 23 13.23 1.63 6.77
CA LYS A 23 12.21 0.55 6.75
C LYS A 23 12.54 -0.40 5.58
N SER A 24 12.33 -1.70 5.75
CA SER A 24 12.73 -2.69 4.75
C SER A 24 11.89 -2.60 3.47
N ASN A 25 12.53 -2.66 2.31
CA ASN A 25 11.85 -2.85 1.02
C ASN A 25 11.51 -4.32 0.74
N ASP A 26 11.80 -5.22 1.70
CA ASP A 26 11.36 -6.61 1.66
C ASP A 26 9.84 -6.68 1.40
N PRO A 27 9.38 -7.48 0.42
CA PRO A 27 7.96 -7.56 0.08
C PRO A 27 7.07 -7.90 1.27
N LYS A 28 7.51 -8.80 2.17
CA LYS A 28 6.70 -9.17 3.35
C LYS A 28 6.60 -8.01 4.32
N ALA A 29 7.67 -7.26 4.54
CA ALA A 29 7.63 -6.05 5.35
C ALA A 29 6.67 -5.00 4.78
N VAL A 30 6.71 -4.77 3.46
CA VAL A 30 5.79 -3.82 2.79
C VAL A 30 4.33 -4.30 2.89
N THR A 31 4.06 -5.58 2.63
CA THR A 31 2.72 -6.18 2.78
C THR A 31 2.24 -6.10 4.24
N GLY A 32 3.11 -6.37 5.21
CA GLY A 32 2.77 -6.28 6.63
C GLY A 32 2.41 -4.86 7.06
N ASP A 33 3.14 -3.85 6.56
CA ASP A 33 2.82 -2.44 6.81
C ASP A 33 1.49 -2.04 6.15
N TYR A 34 1.23 -2.49 4.92
CA TYR A 34 -0.04 -2.26 4.22
C TYR A 34 -1.23 -2.87 4.97
N LEU A 35 -1.11 -4.13 5.41
CA LEU A 35 -2.13 -4.79 6.23
C LEU A 35 -2.38 -4.03 7.52
N THR A 36 -1.33 -3.58 8.19
CA THR A 36 -1.46 -2.81 9.43
C THR A 36 -2.18 -1.49 9.19
N ALA A 37 -1.88 -0.79 8.08
CA ALA A 37 -2.64 0.41 7.71
C ALA A 37 -4.12 0.11 7.46
N THR A 38 -4.40 -1.01 6.79
CA THR A 38 -5.77 -1.45 6.45
C THR A 38 -6.56 -1.86 7.69
N GLU A 39 -5.97 -2.63 8.59
CA GLU A 39 -6.58 -3.04 9.86
C GLU A 39 -6.91 -1.82 10.73
N ASN A 40 -5.98 -0.87 10.86
CA ASN A 40 -6.24 0.37 11.59
C ASN A 40 -7.38 1.17 10.96
N TYR A 41 -7.45 1.25 9.63
CA TYR A 41 -8.56 1.91 8.95
C TYR A 41 -9.90 1.24 9.25
N VAL A 42 -9.96 -0.09 9.16
CA VAL A 42 -11.17 -0.85 9.49
C VAL A 42 -11.56 -0.66 10.96
N ASP A 43 -10.59 -0.71 11.89
CA ASP A 43 -10.80 -0.45 13.32
C ASP A 43 -11.36 0.94 13.58
N GLU A 44 -10.80 1.97 12.92
CA GLU A 44 -11.24 3.35 13.04
C GLU A 44 -12.66 3.52 12.48
N MET A 45 -12.94 2.94 11.31
CA MET A 45 -14.25 2.97 10.67
C MET A 45 -15.34 2.27 11.51
N GLU A 46 -15.08 1.08 12.04
CA GLU A 46 -16.03 0.35 12.90
C GLU A 46 -16.44 1.19 14.13
N LYS A 47 -15.51 1.98 14.66
CA LYS A 47 -15.71 2.88 15.82
C LYS A 47 -16.29 4.25 15.46
N SER A 48 -16.37 4.61 14.18
CA SER A 48 -16.86 5.93 13.75
C SER A 48 -18.34 6.11 14.09
N GLU A 49 -18.67 7.19 14.80
CA GLU A 49 -20.05 7.51 15.19
C GLU A 49 -20.58 8.77 14.47
N SER A 50 -19.74 9.38 13.65
CA SER A 50 -20.05 10.59 12.89
C SER A 50 -19.37 10.62 11.52
N ALA A 51 -19.84 11.51 10.64
CA ALA A 51 -19.17 11.80 9.36
C ALA A 51 -17.73 12.29 9.57
N ASN A 52 -17.48 13.10 10.61
CA ASN A 52 -16.14 13.58 10.94
C ASN A 52 -15.19 12.43 11.34
N ASP A 53 -15.69 11.40 12.02
CA ASP A 53 -14.88 10.23 12.35
C ASP A 53 -14.51 9.43 11.09
N VAL A 54 -15.45 9.29 10.15
CA VAL A 54 -15.20 8.68 8.84
C VAL A 54 -14.15 9.48 8.04
N VAL A 55 -14.26 10.81 8.02
CA VAL A 55 -13.26 11.70 7.40
C VAL A 55 -11.88 11.49 8.01
N LYS A 56 -11.81 11.45 9.35
CA LYS A 56 -10.56 11.23 10.08
C LYS A 56 -9.95 9.88 9.75
N ALA A 57 -10.75 8.81 9.80
CA ALA A 57 -10.31 7.46 9.49
C ALA A 57 -9.76 7.35 8.05
N THR A 58 -10.50 7.93 7.09
CA THR A 58 -10.11 7.93 5.68
C THR A 58 -8.82 8.70 5.44
N ASN A 59 -8.66 9.87 6.07
CA ASN A 59 -7.45 10.67 5.95
C ASN A 59 -6.24 10.01 6.62
N ASN A 60 -6.39 9.47 7.82
CA ASN A 60 -5.33 8.72 8.50
C ASN A 60 -4.85 7.54 7.66
N TYR A 61 -5.79 6.80 7.05
CA TYR A 61 -5.44 5.71 6.14
C TYR A 61 -4.67 6.23 4.93
N THR A 62 -5.17 7.31 4.29
CA THR A 62 -4.51 7.94 3.15
C THR A 62 -3.08 8.37 3.47
N ASP A 63 -2.84 8.98 4.63
CA ASP A 63 -1.50 9.41 5.06
C ASP A 63 -0.54 8.21 5.21
N ARG A 64 -1.04 7.10 5.76
CA ARG A 64 -0.25 5.87 5.92
C ARG A 64 0.10 5.26 4.57
N ILE A 65 -0.85 5.25 3.64
CA ILE A 65 -0.64 4.75 2.27
C ILE A 65 0.31 5.67 1.50
N GLU A 66 0.19 6.99 1.64
CA GLU A 66 1.09 7.98 1.03
C GLU A 66 2.54 7.77 1.49
N ALA A 67 2.76 7.54 2.79
CA ALA A 67 4.08 7.21 3.32
C ALA A 67 4.61 5.84 2.85
N LEU A 68 3.72 4.88 2.55
CA LEU A 68 4.08 3.54 2.10
C LEU A 68 4.28 3.45 0.58
N ALA A 69 3.68 4.36 -0.18
CA ALA A 69 3.61 4.32 -1.64
C ALA A 69 4.96 4.15 -2.35
N PRO A 70 6.05 4.87 -1.97
CA PRO A 70 7.35 4.66 -2.61
C PRO A 70 7.85 3.21 -2.50
N ARG A 71 7.60 2.57 -1.35
CA ARG A 71 8.01 1.18 -1.08
C ARG A 71 7.10 0.19 -1.80
N MET A 72 5.79 0.48 -1.88
CA MET A 72 4.86 -0.33 -2.68
C MET A 72 5.23 -0.31 -4.16
N LYS A 73 5.56 0.86 -4.72
CA LYS A 73 6.02 0.98 -6.11
C LYS A 73 7.30 0.19 -6.35
N ALA A 74 8.33 0.40 -5.50
CA ALA A 74 9.59 -0.32 -5.62
C ALA A 74 9.40 -1.85 -5.52
N MET A 75 8.53 -2.31 -4.61
CA MET A 75 8.18 -3.72 -4.49
C MET A 75 7.51 -4.25 -5.77
N MET A 76 6.51 -3.54 -6.32
CA MET A 76 5.79 -3.96 -7.53
C MET A 76 6.66 -3.93 -8.79
N GLU A 77 7.64 -3.02 -8.86
CA GLU A 77 8.64 -2.99 -9.94
C GLU A 77 9.62 -4.16 -9.85
N ALA A 78 10.10 -4.46 -8.65
CA ALA A 78 11.04 -5.55 -8.41
C ALA A 78 10.39 -6.94 -8.49
N HIS A 79 9.10 -7.01 -8.16
CA HIS A 79 8.32 -8.24 -8.03
C HIS A 79 6.99 -8.15 -8.81
N PRO A 80 7.03 -8.12 -10.14
CA PRO A 80 5.82 -8.04 -10.96
C PRO A 80 4.88 -9.23 -10.77
N GLU A 81 5.39 -10.39 -10.33
CA GLU A 81 4.61 -11.58 -9.96
C GLU A 81 3.68 -11.34 -8.77
N LEU A 82 3.95 -10.29 -7.98
CA LEU A 82 3.15 -9.91 -6.82
C LEU A 82 2.07 -8.86 -7.19
N LYS A 83 2.06 -8.34 -8.42
CA LYS A 83 1.03 -7.39 -8.87
C LYS A 83 -0.32 -8.10 -8.94
N GLY A 84 -1.36 -7.45 -8.43
CA GLY A 84 -2.73 -7.97 -8.49
C GLY A 84 -3.02 -9.09 -7.50
N MET A 85 -2.13 -9.34 -6.52
CA MET A 85 -2.41 -10.23 -5.39
C MET A 85 -3.71 -9.80 -4.70
N LYS A 86 -4.75 -10.62 -4.85
CA LYS A 86 -6.01 -10.51 -4.12
C LYS A 86 -6.03 -11.56 -3.03
N GLY A 87 -6.69 -11.28 -1.90
CA GLY A 87 -6.57 -12.04 -0.65
C GLY A 87 -6.72 -13.57 -0.71
N ASN A 88 -7.27 -14.14 -1.79
CA ASN A 88 -7.47 -15.58 -1.95
C ASN A 88 -6.37 -16.25 -2.81
N GLU A 89 -5.41 -15.47 -3.32
CA GLU A 89 -4.33 -15.89 -4.23
C GLU A 89 -2.95 -15.52 -3.67
N LEU A 90 -2.83 -15.40 -2.34
CA LEU A 90 -1.53 -15.16 -1.71
C LEU A 90 -0.56 -16.33 -2.00
N PRO A 91 0.65 -16.05 -2.53
CA PRO A 91 1.69 -17.07 -2.67
C PRO A 91 2.02 -17.69 -1.32
N GLU A 92 2.46 -18.95 -1.33
CA GLU A 92 2.84 -19.70 -0.12
C GLU A 92 3.85 -18.93 0.76
N SER A 93 4.75 -18.15 0.15
CA SER A 93 5.72 -17.33 0.86
C SER A 93 5.10 -16.22 1.74
N PHE A 94 3.80 -15.94 1.59
CA PHE A 94 3.02 -14.96 2.33
C PHE A 94 1.94 -15.59 3.24
N GLU A 95 1.96 -16.91 3.45
CA GLU A 95 1.02 -17.62 4.35
C GLU A 95 0.89 -16.97 5.74
N MET A 96 1.97 -16.35 6.25
CA MET A 96 1.97 -15.61 7.52
C MET A 96 0.96 -14.46 7.60
N PHE A 97 0.42 -14.00 6.47
CA PHE A 97 -0.59 -12.94 6.40
C PHE A 97 -2.01 -13.46 6.14
N LYS A 98 -2.18 -14.77 5.88
CA LYS A 98 -3.46 -15.36 5.49
C LYS A 98 -4.59 -15.02 6.46
N GLU A 99 -4.38 -15.26 7.75
CA GLU A 99 -5.39 -14.97 8.78
C GLU A 99 -5.76 -13.48 8.84
N ARG A 100 -4.78 -12.59 8.67
CA ARG A 100 -5.02 -11.14 8.64
C ARG A 100 -5.91 -10.77 7.45
N PHE A 101 -5.60 -11.27 6.25
CA PHE A 101 -6.43 -11.05 5.06
C PHE A 101 -7.84 -11.63 5.21
N GLU A 102 -7.96 -12.87 5.70
CA GLU A 102 -9.24 -13.52 5.92
C GLU A 102 -10.10 -12.76 6.94
N SER A 103 -9.49 -12.22 8.00
CA SER A 103 -10.18 -11.44 9.03
C SER A 103 -10.73 -10.10 8.52
N LEU A 104 -10.08 -9.49 7.51
CA LEU A 104 -10.49 -8.20 6.96
C LEU A 104 -11.79 -8.32 6.16
N GLY A 105 -12.02 -9.43 5.46
CA GLY A 105 -13.17 -9.62 4.57
C GLY A 105 -14.52 -9.35 5.25
N PRO A 106 -14.88 -10.05 6.33
CA PRO A 106 -16.12 -9.79 7.06
C PRO A 106 -16.20 -8.38 7.65
N ARG A 107 -15.07 -7.82 8.09
CA ARG A 107 -15.01 -6.51 8.74
C ARG A 107 -15.19 -5.35 7.76
N PHE A 108 -14.82 -5.54 6.50
CA PHE A 108 -15.14 -4.59 5.43
C PHE A 108 -16.64 -4.37 5.26
N MET A 109 -17.50 -5.32 5.66
CA MET A 109 -18.95 -5.08 5.69
C MET A 109 -19.33 -3.97 6.69
N GLY A 110 -18.64 -3.88 7.82
CA GLY A 110 -18.80 -2.79 8.78
C GLY A 110 -18.39 -1.44 8.20
N VAL A 111 -17.26 -1.41 7.50
CA VAL A 111 -16.80 -0.22 6.75
C VAL A 111 -17.85 0.20 5.72
N MET A 112 -18.38 -0.74 4.93
CA MET A 112 -19.42 -0.46 3.95
C MET A 112 -20.68 0.13 4.61
N GLY A 113 -21.10 -0.41 5.75
CA GLY A 113 -22.23 0.13 6.51
C GLY A 113 -22.02 1.60 6.91
N LYS A 114 -20.82 1.94 7.41
CA LYS A 114 -20.47 3.33 7.75
C LYS A 114 -20.43 4.23 6.53
N MET A 115 -19.91 3.72 5.41
CA MET A 115 -19.91 4.47 4.16
C MET A 115 -21.32 4.69 3.62
N MET A 116 -22.24 3.73 3.77
CA MET A 116 -23.65 3.94 3.40
C MET A 116 -24.33 4.98 4.30
N GLN A 117 -23.96 5.01 5.58
CA GLN A 117 -24.55 5.93 6.55
C GLN A 117 -24.08 7.38 6.37
N TYR A 118 -22.79 7.59 6.08
CA TYR A 118 -22.17 8.92 6.06
C TYR A 118 -21.62 9.35 4.69
N GLY A 119 -21.63 8.48 3.69
CA GLY A 119 -20.97 8.71 2.39
C GLY A 119 -21.54 9.84 1.55
N GLU A 120 -22.76 10.30 1.84
CA GLU A 120 -23.34 11.47 1.16
C GLU A 120 -22.82 12.82 1.69
N ASP A 121 -22.17 12.82 2.86
CA ASP A 121 -21.52 14.00 3.43
C ASP A 121 -20.38 14.49 2.53
N THR A 122 -20.35 15.81 2.29
CA THR A 122 -19.38 16.42 1.37
C THR A 122 -17.94 16.20 1.81
N ALA A 123 -17.64 16.33 3.12
CA ALA A 123 -16.27 16.14 3.60
C ALA A 123 -15.84 14.68 3.51
N VAL A 124 -16.78 13.74 3.68
CA VAL A 124 -16.52 12.31 3.47
C VAL A 124 -16.18 12.04 2.00
N LYS A 125 -16.93 12.62 1.04
CA LYS A 125 -16.62 12.50 -0.39
C LYS A 125 -15.23 13.05 -0.73
N GLU A 126 -14.87 14.22 -0.23
CA GLU A 126 -13.55 14.82 -0.43
C GLU A 126 -12.42 13.93 0.12
N ALA A 127 -12.62 13.35 1.31
CA ALA A 127 -11.65 12.42 1.90
C ALA A 127 -11.50 11.14 1.05
N GLN A 128 -12.61 10.62 0.52
CA GLN A 128 -12.59 9.46 -0.39
C GLN A 128 -11.91 9.78 -1.73
N GLU A 129 -12.19 10.93 -2.32
CA GLU A 129 -11.53 11.39 -3.55
C GLU A 129 -10.02 11.51 -3.35
N ARG A 130 -9.58 12.04 -2.20
CA ARG A 130 -8.16 12.08 -1.84
C ARG A 130 -7.56 10.67 -1.78
N LEU A 131 -8.22 9.75 -1.10
CA LEU A 131 -7.78 8.35 -1.02
C LEU A 131 -7.69 7.73 -2.42
N GLN A 132 -8.71 7.89 -3.26
CA GLN A 132 -8.72 7.38 -4.64
C GLN A 132 -7.57 7.96 -5.47
N LYS A 133 -7.35 9.28 -5.38
CA LYS A 133 -6.22 9.93 -6.05
C LYS A 133 -4.91 9.33 -5.58
N MET A 134 -4.72 9.15 -4.27
CA MET A 134 -3.52 8.54 -3.72
C MET A 134 -3.31 7.11 -4.24
N MET A 135 -4.33 6.26 -4.19
CA MET A 135 -4.27 4.89 -4.73
C MET A 135 -3.94 4.86 -6.23
N SER A 136 -4.51 5.77 -7.02
CA SER A 136 -4.19 5.88 -8.46
C SER A 136 -2.72 6.21 -8.71
N THR A 137 -2.06 6.91 -7.79
CA THR A 137 -0.62 7.16 -7.95
C THR A 137 0.18 5.89 -7.79
N ILE A 138 -0.31 4.87 -7.07
CA ILE A 138 0.40 3.61 -6.85
C ILE A 138 0.26 2.69 -8.08
N GLU A 139 -0.88 2.76 -8.77
CA GLU A 139 -1.18 1.97 -9.97
C GLU A 139 -0.48 2.49 -11.25
N ASN A 140 -0.11 3.77 -11.27
CA ASN A 140 0.60 4.44 -12.37
C ASN A 140 2.12 4.56 -12.13
#